data_AF-A0A0L0UIQ9-F1
#
_entry.id   AF-A0A0L0UIQ9-F1
#
_cell.length_a   1.000
_cell.length_b   1.000
_cell.length_c   1.000
_cell.angle_alpha   90.00
_cell.angle_beta   90.00
_cell.angle_gamma   90.00
#
_symmetry.space_group_name_H-M   'P 1'
#
loop_
_entity.id
_entity.type
_entity.pdbx_description
1 polymer ?
#
loop_
_entity_poly.entity_id
_entity_poly.type
_entity_poly.pdbx_seq_one_letter_code
_entity_poly.pdbx_strand_id
1 'polypeptide(L)'
;ANGQGIGCNSRNPADVVNFGLFVKEIRPLCPQADLPAAVGITGLIGADGGAATTTETALLTQNLNYMSVRHHDFLWARIICPDL
;
A
#
# COMPACT_ATOMS: atom_id res chain seq x y z
N ALA A 1 6.28 -5.19 19.40
CA ALA A 1 5.13 -4.95 18.50
C ALA A 1 5.67 -4.21 17.28
N ASN A 2 5.71 -4.86 16.12
CA ASN A 2 6.36 -4.33 14.92
C ASN A 2 5.36 -3.73 13.90
N GLY A 3 4.10 -3.54 14.28
CA GLY A 3 3.03 -3.05 13.41
C GLY A 3 3.07 -1.54 13.09
N GLN A 4 4.26 -0.93 12.97
CA GLN A 4 4.39 0.44 12.48
C GLN A 4 4.91 0.40 11.04
N GLY A 5 4.01 0.60 10.09
CA GLY A 5 4.31 0.63 8.65
C GLY A 5 3.28 1.46 7.89
N ILE A 6 3.58 1.79 6.64
CA ILE A 6 2.65 2.45 5.72
C ILE A 6 1.42 1.53 5.53
N GLY A 7 0.24 2.01 5.88
CA GLY A 7 -1.01 1.22 5.86
C GLY A 7 -1.46 0.68 7.22
N CYS A 8 -0.64 0.80 8.26
CA CYS A 8 -1.11 0.83 9.64
C CYS A 8 -1.34 2.31 9.99
N ASN A 9 -2.60 2.78 9.98
CA ASN A 9 -3.04 4.15 10.36
C ASN A 9 -2.77 4.50 11.84
N SER A 10 -1.56 4.18 12.32
CA SER A 10 -1.07 4.35 13.68
C SER A 10 -0.44 5.73 13.90
N ARG A 11 -0.15 6.47 12.81
CA ARG A 11 0.46 7.81 12.85
C ARG A 11 -0.43 8.86 12.18
N ASN A 12 -1.09 8.53 11.06
CA ASN A 12 -2.03 9.44 10.40
C ASN A 12 -3.26 8.65 9.91
N PRO A 13 -4.50 9.13 10.15
CA PRO A 13 -5.72 8.49 9.64
C PRO A 13 -5.78 8.41 8.11
N ALA A 14 -4.95 9.18 7.41
CA ALA A 14 -4.85 9.16 5.95
C ALA A 14 -3.73 8.25 5.41
N ASP A 15 -3.05 7.41 6.20
CA ASP A 15 -1.90 6.64 5.71
C ASP A 15 -2.26 5.70 4.54
N VAL A 16 -3.42 5.04 4.58
CA VAL A 16 -3.90 4.20 3.45
C VAL A 16 -4.13 5.01 2.17
N VAL A 17 -4.76 6.19 2.29
CA VAL A 17 -5.03 7.08 1.15
C VAL A 17 -3.73 7.65 0.59
N ASN A 18 -2.82 8.08 1.47
CA ASN A 18 -1.51 8.60 1.10
C ASN A 18 -0.65 7.54 0.43
N PHE A 19 -0.74 6.28 0.87
CA PHE A 19 -0.11 5.18 0.18
C PHE A 19 -0.66 5.00 -1.23
N GLY A 20 -1.98 5.08 -1.39
CA GLY A 20 -2.62 5.09 -2.71
C GLY A 20 -2.12 6.23 -3.61
N LEU A 21 -1.96 7.44 -3.07
CA LEU A 21 -1.39 8.57 -3.81
C LEU A 21 0.06 8.31 -4.23
N PHE A 22 0.88 7.77 -3.34
CA PHE A 22 2.26 7.40 -3.66
C PHE A 22 2.35 6.39 -4.81
N VAL A 23 1.54 5.33 -4.76
CA VAL A 23 1.52 4.31 -5.84
C VAL A 23 1.02 4.91 -7.15
N LYS A 24 0.01 5.81 -7.10
CA LYS A 24 -0.49 6.54 -8.26
C LYS A 24 0.62 7.35 -8.94
N GLU A 25 1.49 8.02 -8.18
CA GLU A 25 2.60 8.80 -8.76
C GLU A 25 3.69 7.90 -9.37
N ILE A 26 3.88 6.68 -8.86
CA ILE A 26 4.84 5.72 -9.43
C ILE A 26 4.32 5.09 -10.72
N ARG A 27 3.02 4.79 -10.81
CA ARG A 27 2.42 4.08 -11.96
C ARG A 27 2.79 4.68 -13.34
N PRO A 28 2.74 6.00 -13.58
CA PRO A 28 3.13 6.56 -14.88
C PRO A 28 4.64 6.50 -15.16
N LEU A 29 5.49 6.47 -14.11
CA LEU A 29 6.94 6.31 -14.27
C LEU A 29 7.30 4.88 -14.68
N CYS A 30 6.43 3.94 -14.36
CA CYS A 30 6.67 2.51 -14.50
C CYS A 30 5.44 1.77 -15.05
N PRO A 31 4.93 2.14 -16.23
CA PRO A 31 3.65 1.63 -16.71
C PRO A 31 3.66 0.12 -16.95
N GLN A 32 4.81 -0.45 -17.30
CA GLN A 32 5.00 -1.87 -17.58
C GLN A 32 5.44 -2.69 -16.36
N ALA A 33 5.76 -2.04 -15.24
CA ALA A 33 6.24 -2.73 -14.05
C ALA A 33 5.09 -3.37 -13.27
N ASP A 34 5.36 -4.55 -12.71
CA ASP A 34 4.56 -5.06 -11.61
C ASP A 34 4.85 -4.22 -10.36
N LEU A 35 3.81 -3.58 -9.83
CA LEU A 35 3.82 -2.87 -8.56
C LEU A 35 3.03 -3.70 -7.54
N PRO A 36 3.70 -4.61 -6.81
CA PRO A 36 3.09 -5.31 -5.68
C PRO A 36 3.20 -4.48 -4.40
N ALA A 37 2.22 -4.64 -3.51
CA ALA A 37 2.34 -4.20 -2.12
C ALA A 37 2.32 -5.41 -1.18
N ALA A 38 3.21 -5.42 -0.20
CA ALA A 38 3.16 -6.37 0.90
C ALA A 38 2.37 -5.75 2.06
N VAL A 39 1.35 -6.43 2.57
CA VAL A 39 0.55 -5.97 3.71
C VAL A 39 0.65 -6.96 4.86
N GLY A 40 0.44 -6.47 6.08
CA GLY A 40 0.36 -7.32 7.26
C GLY A 40 -0.86 -8.23 7.23
N ILE A 41 -0.90 -9.23 8.13
CA ILE A 41 -2.00 -10.20 8.26
C ILE A 41 -3.33 -9.51 8.58
N THR A 42 -3.28 -8.39 9.29
CA THR A 42 -4.43 -7.54 9.61
C THR A 42 -4.92 -6.71 8.42
N GLY A 43 -4.24 -6.79 7.27
CA GLY A 43 -4.54 -5.98 6.10
C GLY A 43 -4.19 -4.50 6.29
N LEU A 44 -4.89 -3.65 5.55
CA LEU A 44 -4.80 -2.19 5.67
C LEU A 44 -5.80 -1.72 6.72
N ILE A 45 -5.36 -0.86 7.62
CA ILE A 45 -6.17 -0.32 8.72
C ILE A 45 -6.69 1.05 8.30
N GLY A 46 -8.02 1.23 8.32
CA GLY A 46 -8.72 2.47 7.97
C GLY A 46 -8.61 3.54 9.05
N ALA A 47 -9.13 4.74 8.77
CA ALA A 47 -9.00 5.91 9.64
C ALA A 47 -9.62 5.70 11.03
N ASP A 48 -10.60 4.81 11.13
CA ASP A 48 -11.31 4.44 12.35
C ASP A 48 -10.61 3.33 13.17
N GLY A 49 -9.45 2.83 12.69
CA GLY A 49 -8.74 1.71 13.29
C GLY A 49 -9.32 0.33 12.92
N GLY A 50 -10.39 0.28 12.11
CA GLY A 50 -10.96 -0.93 11.52
C GLY A 50 -10.28 -1.30 10.20
N ALA A 51 -10.88 -2.22 9.45
CA ALA A 51 -10.41 -2.54 8.11
C ALA A 51 -10.63 -1.35 7.17
N ALA A 52 -9.62 -1.01 6.36
CA ALA A 52 -9.73 0.07 5.39
C ALA A 52 -10.89 -0.17 4.40
N THR A 53 -11.65 0.88 4.14
CA THR A 53 -12.80 0.87 3.25
C THR A 53 -12.39 0.78 1.78
N THR A 54 -13.35 0.47 0.91
CA THR A 54 -13.17 0.51 -0.54
C THR A 54 -12.81 1.92 -1.03
N THR A 55 -13.30 2.97 -0.37
CA THR A 55 -12.95 4.35 -0.68
C THR A 55 -11.50 4.65 -0.32
N GLU A 56 -11.05 4.26 0.87
CA GLU A 56 -9.67 4.48 1.30
C GLU A 56 -8.65 3.70 0.44
N THR A 57 -9.04 2.51 -0.03
CA THR A 57 -8.17 1.64 -0.84
C THR A 57 -8.27 1.87 -2.35
N ALA A 58 -9.18 2.75 -2.82
CA ALA A 58 -9.50 2.89 -4.24
C ALA A 58 -8.27 3.13 -5.14
N LEU A 59 -7.36 4.01 -4.71
CA LEU A 59 -6.15 4.30 -5.47
C LEU A 59 -5.14 3.14 -5.47
N LEU A 60 -5.09 2.35 -4.41
CA LEU A 60 -4.25 1.15 -4.37
C LEU A 60 -4.80 0.09 -5.33
N THR A 61 -6.11 -0.13 -5.34
CA THR A 61 -6.75 -1.08 -6.26
C THR A 61 -6.58 -0.68 -7.72
N GLN A 62 -6.56 0.62 -8.02
CA GLN A 62 -6.36 1.12 -9.39
C GLN A 62 -4.91 1.01 -9.87
N ASN A 63 -3.93 1.07 -8.96
CA ASN A 63 -2.53 1.26 -9.33
C ASN A 63 -1.60 0.13 -8.90
N LEU A 64 -2.04 -0.85 -8.10
CA LEU A 64 -1.26 -2.05 -7.79
C LEU A 64 -1.69 -3.21 -8.69
N ASN A 65 -0.74 -4.12 -8.97
CA ASN A 65 -1.05 -5.35 -9.68
C ASN A 65 -1.69 -6.37 -8.73
N TYR A 66 -1.15 -6.49 -7.53
CA TYR A 66 -1.65 -7.38 -6.48
C TYR A 66 -1.12 -6.98 -5.10
N MET A 67 -1.78 -7.51 -4.06
CA MET A 67 -1.30 -7.42 -2.68
C MET A 67 -0.87 -8.80 -2.20
N SER A 68 0.26 -8.86 -1.50
CA SER A 68 0.76 -10.07 -0.85
C SER A 68 0.64 -9.92 0.66
N VAL A 69 -0.01 -10.88 1.32
CA VAL A 69 -0.09 -10.92 2.78
C VAL A 69 1.19 -11.55 3.33
N ARG A 70 1.87 -10.86 4.25
CA ARG A 70 3.04 -11.41 4.95
C ARG A 70 2.89 -11.38 6.46
N HIS A 71 3.50 -12.40 7.08
CA HIS A 71 3.58 -12.59 8.53
C HIS A 71 4.70 -11.76 9.20
N HIS A 72 5.40 -10.89 8.44
CA HIS A 72 6.45 -9.99 8.93
C HIS A 72 6.34 -8.62 8.24
N ASP A 73 6.40 -7.55 9.05
CA ASP A 73 6.10 -6.13 8.72
C ASP A 73 7.15 -5.41 7.83
N PHE A 74 7.60 -6.04 6.75
CA PHE A 74 8.45 -5.36 5.77
C PHE A 74 7.63 -5.01 4.53
N LEU A 75 7.16 -3.76 4.48
CA LEU A 75 6.64 -3.16 3.26
C LEU A 75 7.84 -2.85 2.35
N TRP A 76 8.04 -3.67 1.32
CA TRP A 76 8.83 -3.26 0.17
C TRP A 76 7.93 -3.37 -1.04
N ALA A 77 7.56 -2.22 -1.61
CA ALA A 77 7.08 -2.21 -2.99
C ALA A 77 8.28 -2.60 -3.85
N ARG A 78 8.23 -3.77 -4.50
CA ARG A 78 9.25 -4.14 -5.48
C ARG A 78 8.92 -3.45 -6.77
N ILE A 79 9.38 -2.21 -6.88
CA ILE A 79 9.29 -1.43 -8.09
C ILE A 79 10.39 -1.95 -9.02
N ILE A 80 10.07 -2.87 -9.93
CA ILE A 80 10.99 -3.27 -11.00
C ILE A 80 10.75 -2.36 -12.18
N CYS A 81 11.37 -1.17 -12.15
CA CYS A 81 11.37 -0.26 -13.30
C CYS A 81 12.76 -0.30 -13.92
N PRO A 82 12.92 -1.02 -15.04
CA PRO A 82 14.23 -1.11 -15.69
C PRO A 82 14.76 0.25 -16.18
N ASP A 83 13.90 1.26 -16.30
CA ASP A 83 14.22 2.58 -16.85
C ASP A 83 14.30 3.71 -15.80
N LEU A 84 14.36 3.40 -14.49
CA LEU A 84 14.51 4.38 -13.40
C LEU A 84 15.92 4.35 -12.79
#